data_AF-A0A6G0Z0M9-F1
#
_entry.id   AF-A0A6G0Z0M9-F1
#
_cell.length_a   1.000
_cell.length_b   1.000
_cell.length_c   1.000
_cell.angle_alpha   90.00
_cell.angle_beta   90.00
_cell.angle_gamma   90.00
#
_symmetry.space_group_name_H-M   'P 1'
#
loop_
_entity.id
_entity.type
_entity.pdbx_description
1 polymer ?
#
loop_
_entity_poly.entity_id
_entity_poly.type
_entity_poly.pdbx_seq_one_letter_code
_entity_poly.pdbx_strand_id
1 'polypeptide(L)' 'MSPIVKAPFYVSNDTLHRDLNIPTIQNVVKIFYKRLHSNLSNHQNPLIPDLSTRTIPGDPRRRLKRKLCSDLLED' A
#
# COMPACT_ATOMS: atom_id res chain seq x y z
N MET A 1 18.62 15.80 7.56
CA MET A 1 17.76 15.32 6.47
C MET A 1 17.15 16.55 5.80
N SER A 2 17.72 17.04 4.71
CA SER A 2 17.14 18.19 4.00
C SER A 2 15.87 17.75 3.26
N PRO A 3 14.77 18.50 3.32
CA PRO A 3 13.57 18.17 2.54
C PRO A 3 13.93 18.22 1.04
N ILE A 4 13.50 17.21 0.30
CA ILE A 4 13.72 17.07 -1.17
C ILE A 4 13.16 18.29 -1.91
N VAL A 5 12.10 18.88 -1.36
CA VAL A 5 11.50 20.14 -1.80
C VAL A 5 11.99 21.23 -0.84
N LYS A 6 12.55 22.33 -1.35
CA LYS A 6 12.96 23.50 -0.54
C LYS A 6 11.74 24.31 -0.05
N ALA A 7 10.76 23.62 0.54
CA ALA A 7 9.53 24.21 1.03
C ALA A 7 9.71 24.81 2.43
N PRO A 8 9.01 25.92 2.76
CA PRO A 8 8.96 26.45 4.12
C PRO A 8 8.46 25.42 5.14
N PHE A 9 8.88 25.54 6.40
CA PHE A 9 8.57 24.57 7.46
C PHE A 9 7.06 24.41 7.77
N TYR A 10 6.25 25.39 7.38
CA TYR A 10 4.79 25.38 7.58
C TYR A 10 4.03 24.69 6.44
N VAL A 11 4.71 24.33 5.35
CA VAL A 11 4.07 23.63 4.23
C VAL A 11 3.92 22.15 4.58
N SER A 12 2.68 21.66 4.54
CA SER A 12 2.38 20.27 4.86
C SER A 12 2.77 19.33 3.71
N ASN A 13 3.04 18.06 4.04
CA ASN A 13 3.29 17.04 3.03
C ASN A 13 2.06 16.82 2.13
N ASP A 14 0.83 16.99 2.62
CA ASP A 14 -0.38 16.88 1.79
C ASP A 14 -0.37 17.93 0.67
N THR A 15 -0.06 19.18 1.04
CA THR A 15 0.09 20.29 0.10
C THR A 15 1.16 19.99 -0.94
N LEU A 16 2.33 19.51 -0.53
CA LEU A 16 3.41 19.15 -1.46
C LEU A 16 3.02 18.01 -2.41
N HIS A 17 2.36 16.96 -1.91
CA HIS A 17 1.90 15.85 -2.73
C HIS A 17 0.88 16.32 -3.78
N ARG A 18 -0.04 17.20 -3.40
CA ARG A 18 -1.06 17.77 -4.26
C ARG A 18 -0.48 18.70 -5.33
N ASP A 19 0.32 19.67 -4.91
CA ASP A 19 0.84 20.73 -5.78
C ASP A 19 1.86 20.19 -6.80
N LEU A 20 2.69 19.23 -6.37
CA LEU A 20 3.69 18.60 -7.24
C LEU A 20 3.16 17.35 -7.95
N ASN A 21 1.89 17.00 -7.74
CA ASN A 21 1.26 15.78 -8.26
C ASN A 21 2.08 14.50 -7.97
N ILE A 22 2.72 14.45 -6.79
CA ILE A 22 3.53 13.32 -6.36
C ILE A 22 2.62 12.29 -5.69
N PRO A 23 2.54 11.05 -6.20
CA PRO A 23 1.69 10.03 -5.59
C PRO A 23 2.16 9.73 -4.16
N THR A 24 1.20 9.60 -3.25
CA THR A 24 1.49 9.16 -1.87
C THR A 24 1.99 7.72 -1.87
N ILE A 25 2.70 7.34 -0.81
CA ILE A 25 3.14 5.95 -0.61
C ILE A 25 1.93 4.99 -0.67
N GLN A 26 0.79 5.39 -0.12
CA GLN A 26 -0.43 4.58 -0.15
C GLN A 26 -0.92 4.34 -1.58
N ASN A 27 -0.91 5.37 -2.43
CA ASN A 27 -1.29 5.25 -3.85
C ASN A 27 -0.34 4.32 -4.59
N VAL A 28 0.97 4.50 -4.40
CA VAL A 28 2.00 3.65 -5.03
C VAL A 28 1.82 2.20 -4.62
N VAL A 29 1.72 1.91 -3.31
CA VAL A 29 1.55 0.54 -2.81
C VAL A 29 0.26 -0.08 -3.37
N LYS A 30 -0.85 0.67 -3.42
CA LYS A 30 -2.12 0.19 -4.01
C LYS A 30 -1.95 -0.19 -5.48
N ILE A 31 -1.31 0.66 -6.29
CA ILE A 31 -1.07 0.40 -7.72
C ILE A 31 -0.22 -0.85 -7.91
N PHE A 32 0.92 -0.93 -7.22
CA PHE A 32 1.85 -2.06 -7.39
C PHE A 32 1.24 -3.37 -6.91
N TYR A 33 0.49 -3.34 -5.79
CA TYR A 33 -0.15 -4.54 -5.27
C TYR A 33 -1.29 -5.03 -6.16
N LYS A 34 -2.15 -4.13 -6.70
CA LYS A 34 -3.18 -4.52 -7.68
C LYS A 34 -2.56 -5.16 -8.92
N ARG A 35 -1.44 -4.63 -9.43
CA ARG A 35 -0.70 -5.21 -10.57
C ARG A 35 -0.13 -6.59 -10.25
N LEU A 36 0.50 -6.73 -9.08
CA LEU A 36 1.03 -8.01 -8.61
C LEU A 36 -0.08 -9.07 -8.49
N HIS A 37 -1.19 -8.72 -7.85
CA HIS A 37 -2.32 -9.62 -7.66
C HIS A 37 -2.92 -10.08 -8.99
N SER A 38 -3.13 -9.15 -9.93
CA SER A 38 -3.61 -9.48 -11.28
C SER A 38 -2.66 -10.43 -12.02
N ASN A 39 -1.35 -10.16 -11.99
CA ASN A 39 -0.35 -11.03 -12.62
C ASN A 39 -0.31 -12.44 -12.03
N LEU A 40 -0.58 -12.56 -10.73
CA LEU A 40 -0.55 -13.84 -10.02
C LEU A 40 -1.90 -14.59 -10.06
N SER A 41 -2.98 -13.95 -10.51
CA SER A 41 -4.35 -14.50 -10.47
C SER A 41 -4.53 -15.86 -11.17
N ASN A 42 -3.78 -16.12 -12.25
CA ASN A 42 -3.85 -17.36 -13.03
C ASN A 42 -2.65 -18.29 -12.82
N HIS A 43 -1.83 -18.03 -11.80
CA HIS A 43 -0.62 -18.80 -11.57
C HIS A 43 -0.94 -20.11 -10.84
N GLN A 44 -0.34 -21.22 -11.26
CA GLN A 44 -0.60 -22.57 -10.71
C GLN A 44 -0.11 -22.79 -9.27
N ASN A 45 0.38 -21.75 -8.59
CA ASN A 45 0.95 -21.92 -7.26
C ASN A 45 -0.20 -21.83 -6.23
N PRO A 46 -0.48 -22.91 -5.48
CA PRO A 46 -1.61 -22.95 -4.56
C PRO A 46 -1.45 -22.00 -3.36
N LEU A 47 -0.26 -21.45 -3.11
CA LEU A 47 0.00 -20.51 -2.02
C LEU A 47 -0.31 -19.04 -2.39
N ILE A 48 -0.52 -18.75 -3.68
CA ILE A 48 -0.82 -17.39 -4.15
C ILE A 48 -2.15 -16.85 -3.61
N PRO A 49 -3.26 -17.62 -3.60
CA PRO A 49 -4.52 -17.19 -3.00
C PRO A 49 -4.36 -16.76 -1.55
N ASP A 50 -3.49 -17.42 -0.79
CA ASP A 50 -3.25 -17.11 0.63
C ASP A 50 -2.64 -15.72 0.83
N LEU A 51 -1.87 -15.20 -0.14
CA LEU A 51 -1.28 -13.86 -0.08
C LEU A 51 -2.31 -12.73 -0.12
N SER A 52 -3.51 -13.02 -0.63
CA SER A 52 -4.63 -12.08 -0.72
C SER A 52 -5.68 -12.29 0.37
N THR A 53 -5.47 -13.30 1.24
CA THR A 53 -6.34 -13.50 2.39
C THR A 53 -6.23 -12.33 3.37
N ARG A 54 -7.39 -11.88 3.87
CA ARG A 54 -7.48 -10.78 4.83
C ARG A 54 -7.28 -11.26 6.27
N THR A 55 -7.53 -12.54 6.48
CA THR A 55 -7.47 -13.25 7.75
C THR A 55 -6.39 -14.32 7.68
N ILE A 56 -5.48 -14.31 8.64
CA ILE A 56 -4.47 -15.37 8.77
C ILE A 56 -5.19 -16.59 9.37
N PRO A 57 -5.14 -17.78 8.72
CA PRO A 57 -5.68 -19.00 9.29
C PRO A 57 -5.08 -19.26 10.67
N GLY A 58 -5.91 -19.51 11.69
CA GLY A 58 -5.45 -19.81 13.06
C GLY A 58 -5.32 -18.64 14.03
N ASP A 59 -5.85 -17.46 13.69
CA ASP A 59 -5.93 -16.26 14.56
C ASP A 59 -4.64 -15.83 15.31
N PRO A 60 -3.53 -15.53 14.60
CA PRO A 60 -2.57 -14.60 15.15
C PRO A 60 -3.16 -13.20 15.00
N ARG A 61 -3.83 -12.70 16.06
CA ARG A 61 -4.41 -11.36 16.12
C ARG A 61 -3.47 -10.35 15.46
N ARG A 62 -3.91 -9.76 14.35
CA ARG A 62 -3.12 -8.77 13.60
C ARG A 62 -2.71 -7.64 14.55
N ARG A 63 -1.46 -7.20 14.47
CA ARG A 63 -0.99 -6.10 15.32
C ARG A 63 -1.88 -4.88 15.11
N LEU A 64 -2.52 -4.43 16.17
CA LEU A 64 -3.46 -3.31 16.16
C LEU A 64 -2.80 -2.10 15.46
N LYS A 65 -3.54 -1.46 14.54
CA LYS A 65 -3.15 -0.28 13.74
C LYS A 65 -2.25 -0.51 12.51
N ARG A 66 -1.90 -1.74 12.11
CA ARG A 66 -1.17 -1.98 10.84
C ARG A 66 -2.12 -2.32 9.69
N LYS A 67 -2.13 -1.48 8.65
CA LYS A 67 -2.69 -1.83 7.33
C LYS A 67 -1.68 -2.69 6.56
N LEU A 68 -2.15 -3.80 6.00
CA LEU A 68 -1.39 -4.66 5.10
C LEU A 68 -1.74 -4.32 3.64
N CYS A 69 -0.90 -4.76 2.69
CA CYS A 69 -1.18 -4.56 1.27
C CYS A 69 -2.49 -5.25 0.83
N SER A 70 -2.83 -6.40 1.40
CA SER A 70 -4.10 -7.10 1.14
C SER A 70 -5.33 -6.27 1.51
N ASP A 71 -5.25 -5.37 2.49
CA ASP A 71 -6.36 -4.47 2.82
C ASP A 71 -6.60 -3.39 1.74
N LEU A 72 -5.69 -3.25 0.77
CA LEU A 72 -5.78 -2.26 -0.31
C LEU A 72 -6.43 -2.82 -1.59
N LEU A 73 -6.81 -4.10 -1.60
CA LEU A 73 -7.54 -4.73 -2.71
C LEU A 73 -9.01 -4.33 -2.77
N GLU A 74 -9.62 -4.04 -1.61
CA GLU A 74 -10.98 -3.52 -1.53
C GLU A 74 -10.97 -1.98 -1.68
N ASP A 75 -11.91 -1.45 -2.47
CA ASP A 75 -12.18 -0.02 -2.58
C ASP A 75 -13.20 0.41 -1.50
#